data_AF-A0A645HNQ3-F1
#
_entry.id   AF-A0A645HNQ3-F1
#
_cell.length_a   1.000
_cell.length_b   1.000
_cell.length_c   1.000
_cell.angle_alpha   90.00
_cell.angle_beta   90.00
_cell.angle_gamma   90.00
#
_symmetry.space_group_name_H-M   'P 1'
#
loop_
_entity.id
_entity.type
_entity.pdbx_description
1 polymer ?
#
loop_
_entity_poly.entity_id
_entity_poly.type
_entity_poly.pdbx_seq_one_letter_code
_entity_poly.pdbx_strand_id
1 'polypeptide(L)'
;MFEEQFNFFSKNGHYVVAVFSDGLMDESLKINEAIMKLLAVKMKHLFPLIADGQEKNVFTKAISTEELVYVVMGTFKLQMYKWRLFNFEFDLKESGNKMIDSLLTLIKTK
;
A
#
# COMPACT_ATOMS: atom_id res chain seq x y z
N MET A 1 11.14 -3.37 0.80
CA MET A 1 9.96 -3.53 -0.08
C MET A 1 9.22 -2.21 -0.27
N PHE A 2 8.68 -1.58 0.79
CA PHE A 2 7.94 -0.31 0.66
C PHE A 2 8.80 0.86 0.19
N GLU A 3 10.02 0.98 0.69
CA GLU A 3 10.97 2.00 0.23
C GLU A 3 11.19 1.97 -1.29
N GLU A 4 11.39 0.79 -1.88
CA GLU A 4 11.53 0.64 -3.33
C GLU A 4 10.25 1.01 -4.09
N GLN A 5 9.08 0.74 -3.51
CA GLN A 5 7.81 1.19 -4.09
C GLN A 5 7.74 2.73 -4.09
N PHE A 6 8.08 3.38 -2.98
CA PHE A 6 8.13 4.84 -2.91
C PHE A 6 9.16 5.42 -3.88
N ASN A 7 10.33 4.79 -4.02
CA ASN A 7 11.34 5.17 -5.01
C ASN A 7 10.82 5.05 -6.45
N PHE A 8 10.16 3.95 -6.79
CA PHE A 8 9.55 3.77 -8.10
C PHE A 8 8.50 4.85 -8.39
N PHE A 9 7.55 5.08 -7.47
CA PHE A 9 6.47 6.05 -7.68
C PHE A 9 6.96 7.49 -7.67
N SER A 10 7.98 7.83 -6.87
CA SER A 10 8.59 9.17 -6.89
C SER A 10 9.13 9.56 -8.27
N LYS A 11 9.54 8.56 -9.07
CA LYS A 11 10.00 8.74 -10.46
C LYS A 11 8.88 8.61 -11.49
N ASN A 12 7.72 8.06 -11.10
CA ASN A 12 6.63 7.68 -11.99
C ASN A 12 5.24 8.07 -11.43
N GLY A 13 5.06 9.34 -11.06
CA GLY A 13 3.83 9.84 -10.42
C GLY A 13 2.54 9.67 -11.26
N HIS A 14 2.65 9.60 -12.58
CA HIS A 14 1.51 9.41 -13.49
C HIS A 14 0.75 8.09 -13.24
N TYR A 15 1.42 7.04 -12.77
CA TYR A 15 0.72 5.80 -12.37
C TYR A 15 -0.21 6.02 -11.17
N VAL A 16 0.18 6.90 -10.25
CA VAL A 16 -0.64 7.26 -9.09
C VAL A 16 -1.89 8.00 -9.56
N VAL A 17 -1.76 8.92 -10.52
CA VAL A 17 -2.91 9.62 -11.12
C VAL A 17 -3.89 8.63 -11.75
N ALA A 18 -3.39 7.68 -12.56
CA ALA A 18 -4.23 6.70 -13.25
C ALA A 18 -4.98 5.79 -12.25
N VAL A 19 -4.31 5.31 -11.19
CA VAL A 19 -4.90 4.43 -10.17
C VAL A 19 -5.92 5.14 -9.29
N PHE A 20 -5.94 6.48 -9.23
CA PHE A 20 -6.91 7.26 -8.45
C PHE A 20 -7.84 8.11 -9.31
N SER A 21 -7.95 7.81 -10.61
CA SER A 21 -8.85 8.53 -11.51
C SER A 21 -10.23 7.86 -11.50
N ASP A 22 -11.16 8.44 -10.76
CA ASP A 22 -12.53 7.91 -10.64
C ASP A 22 -13.22 7.88 -12.02
N GLY A 23 -13.04 8.91 -12.85
CA GLY A 23 -13.58 8.92 -14.22
C GLY A 23 -13.06 7.78 -15.11
N LEU A 24 -11.79 7.38 -14.98
CA LEU A 24 -11.26 6.23 -15.72
C LEU A 24 -11.83 4.89 -15.22
N MET A 25 -12.13 4.78 -13.93
CA MET A 25 -12.75 3.58 -13.36
C MET A 25 -14.22 3.46 -13.76
N ASP A 26 -14.95 4.57 -13.75
CA ASP A 26 -16.38 4.57 -14.08
C ASP A 26 -16.63 4.28 -15.57
N GLU A 27 -15.70 4.66 -16.44
CA GLU A 27 -15.89 4.56 -17.90
C GLU A 27 -15.29 3.30 -18.55
N SER A 28 -14.44 2.53 -17.85
CA SER A 28 -13.70 1.42 -18.49
C SER A 28 -13.60 0.14 -17.67
N LEU A 29 -14.36 -0.87 -18.10
CA LEU A 29 -14.27 -2.25 -17.58
C LEU A 29 -12.84 -2.81 -17.65
N LYS A 30 -12.10 -2.53 -18.73
CA LYS A 30 -10.71 -3.01 -18.90
C LYS A 30 -9.77 -2.41 -17.86
N ILE A 31 -9.96 -1.14 -17.51
CA ILE A 31 -9.16 -0.47 -16.47
C ILE A 31 -9.49 -1.08 -15.11
N ASN A 32 -10.77 -1.32 -14.81
CA ASN A 32 -11.19 -1.97 -13.57
C ASN A 32 -10.59 -3.38 -13.43
N GLU A 33 -10.63 -4.19 -14.48
CA GLU A 33 -10.00 -5.52 -14.49
C GLU A 33 -8.49 -5.44 -14.23
N ALA A 34 -7.80 -4.47 -14.82
CA ALA A 34 -6.36 -4.28 -14.61
C ALA A 34 -6.06 -3.88 -13.15
N ILE A 35 -6.86 -3.00 -12.55
CA ILE A 35 -6.75 -2.60 -11.15
C ILE A 35 -7.01 -3.80 -10.22
N MET A 36 -8.03 -4.61 -10.50
CA MET A 36 -8.31 -5.81 -9.73
C MET A 36 -7.17 -6.83 -9.78
N LYS A 37 -6.57 -7.02 -10.97
CA LYS A 37 -5.35 -7.85 -11.11
C LYS A 37 -4.19 -7.30 -10.29
N LEU A 38 -3.99 -5.97 -10.27
CA LEU A 38 -2.96 -5.33 -9.46
C LEU A 38 -3.18 -5.57 -7.96
N LEU A 39 -4.42 -5.46 -7.48
CA LEU A 39 -4.77 -5.76 -6.10
C LEU A 39 -4.49 -7.22 -5.75
N ALA A 40 -4.87 -8.16 -6.62
CA ALA A 40 -4.62 -9.58 -6.43
C ALA A 40 -3.12 -9.91 -6.34
N VAL A 41 -2.29 -9.28 -7.20
CA VAL A 41 -0.83 -9.41 -7.14
C VAL A 41 -0.29 -8.90 -5.81
N LYS A 42 -0.74 -7.72 -5.35
CA LYS A 42 -0.31 -7.16 -4.05
C LYS A 42 -0.68 -8.07 -2.89
N MET A 43 -1.90 -8.59 -2.86
CA MET A 43 -2.35 -9.56 -1.84
C MET A 43 -1.48 -10.82 -1.85
N LYS A 44 -1.23 -11.40 -3.03
CA LYS A 44 -0.41 -12.61 -3.19
C LYS A 44 0.99 -12.46 -2.60
N HIS A 45 1.59 -11.27 -2.70
CA HIS A 45 2.93 -11.02 -2.18
C HIS A 45 2.93 -10.60 -0.71
N LEU A 46 1.95 -9.83 -0.27
CA LEU A 46 1.94 -9.28 1.09
C LEU A 46 1.42 -10.27 2.12
N PHE A 47 0.43 -11.10 1.76
CA PHE A 47 -0.15 -12.11 2.65
C PHE A 47 0.89 -13.04 3.29
N PRO A 48 1.77 -13.73 2.54
CA PRO A 48 2.75 -14.64 3.15
C PRO A 48 3.75 -13.91 4.05
N LEU A 49 4.07 -12.63 3.80
CA LEU A 49 4.97 -11.85 4.64
C LEU A 49 4.36 -11.54 6.01
N ILE A 50 3.06 -11.20 6.03
CA ILE A 50 2.34 -10.94 7.28
C ILE A 50 2.11 -12.26 8.03
N ALA A 51 1.75 -13.35 7.32
CA ALA A 51 1.57 -14.67 7.90
C ALA A 51 2.86 -15.16 8.59
N ASP A 52 3.99 -15.12 7.89
CA ASP A 52 5.30 -15.50 8.43
C ASP A 52 5.70 -14.64 9.64
N GLY A 53 5.46 -13.33 9.57
CA GLY A 53 5.69 -12.42 10.68
C GLY A 53 4.82 -12.74 11.91
N GLN A 54 3.57 -13.14 11.71
CA GLN A 54 2.71 -13.62 12.80
C GLN A 54 3.20 -14.96 13.34
N GLU A 55 3.50 -15.95 12.49
CA GLU A 55 4.03 -17.26 12.91
C GLU A 55 5.27 -17.10 13.81
N LYS A 56 6.17 -16.19 13.44
CA LYS A 56 7.40 -15.83 14.18
C LYS A 56 7.18 -14.93 15.40
N ASN A 57 5.93 -14.60 15.73
CA ASN A 57 5.54 -13.66 16.80
C ASN A 57 6.16 -12.24 16.65
N VAL A 58 6.55 -11.85 15.44
CA VAL A 58 7.00 -10.48 15.14
C VAL A 58 5.81 -9.53 15.07
N PHE A 59 4.70 -10.00 14.49
CA PHE A 59 3.44 -9.26 14.41
C PHE A 59 2.37 -9.87 15.32
N THR A 60 1.46 -9.02 15.80
CA THR A 60 0.36 -9.39 16.67
C THR A 60 -0.52 -10.48 16.06
N LYS A 61 -0.88 -11.49 16.85
CA LYS A 61 -1.86 -12.53 16.48
C LYS A 61 -3.30 -12.18 16.87
N ALA A 62 -3.51 -11.00 17.46
CA ALA A 62 -4.84 -10.55 17.88
C ALA A 62 -5.74 -10.13 16.70
N ILE A 63 -5.15 -9.91 15.52
CA ILE A 63 -5.82 -9.53 14.28
C ILE A 63 -5.51 -10.62 13.25
N SER A 64 -6.48 -11.00 12.41
CA SER A 64 -6.22 -12.02 11.38
C SER A 64 -5.18 -11.52 10.35
N THR A 65 -4.50 -12.46 9.71
CA THR A 65 -3.52 -12.14 8.65
C THR A 65 -4.16 -11.30 7.54
N GLU A 66 -5.36 -11.68 7.10
CA GLU A 66 -6.09 -10.99 6.04
C GLU A 66 -6.41 -9.54 6.41
N GLU A 67 -6.94 -9.31 7.61
CA GLU A 67 -7.23 -7.95 8.11
C GLU A 67 -5.95 -7.10 8.21
N LEU A 68 -4.85 -7.66 8.72
CA LEU A 68 -3.56 -6.94 8.78
C LEU A 68 -3.05 -6.58 7.38
N VAL A 69 -3.19 -7.46 6.39
CA VAL A 69 -2.82 -7.17 5.00
C VAL A 69 -3.65 -5.99 4.46
N TYR A 70 -4.96 -5.98 4.71
CA TYR A 70 -5.81 -4.85 4.31
C TYR A 70 -5.46 -3.55 5.02
N VAL A 71 -5.12 -3.59 6.32
CA VAL A 71 -4.64 -2.40 7.05
C VAL A 71 -3.39 -1.84 6.39
N VAL A 72 -2.40 -2.71 6.12
CA VAL A 72 -1.14 -2.29 5.48
C VAL A 72 -1.38 -1.70 4.09
N MET A 73 -2.21 -2.36 3.26
CA MET A 73 -2.55 -1.88 1.93
C MET A 73 -3.34 -0.57 1.99
N GLY A 74 -4.26 -0.42 2.95
CA GLY A 74 -5.06 0.78 3.16
C GLY A 74 -4.19 1.97 3.55
N THR A 75 -3.27 1.79 4.51
CA THR A 75 -2.29 2.80 4.90
C THR A 75 -1.43 3.23 3.72
N PHE A 76 -0.90 2.29 2.95
CA PHE A 76 -0.11 2.60 1.76
C PHE A 76 -0.94 3.37 0.71
N LYS A 77 -2.17 2.90 0.41
CA LYS A 77 -3.07 3.55 -0.54
C LYS A 77 -3.35 5.00 -0.13
N LEU A 78 -3.67 5.24 1.14
CA LEU A 78 -3.96 6.59 1.63
C LEU A 78 -2.72 7.50 1.56
N GLN A 79 -1.53 6.98 1.87
CA GLN A 79 -0.28 7.74 1.76
C GLN A 79 -0.01 8.18 0.31
N MET A 80 -0.20 7.28 -0.67
CA MET A 80 -0.06 7.59 -2.09
C MET A 80 -1.11 8.60 -2.56
N TYR A 81 -2.35 8.46 -2.10
CA TYR A 81 -3.43 9.38 -2.42
C TYR A 81 -3.15 10.78 -1.87
N LYS A 82 -2.69 10.88 -0.62
CA LYS A 82 -2.24 12.15 -0.02
C LYS A 82 -1.14 12.78 -0.87
N TRP A 83 -0.14 12.01 -1.29
CA TRP A 83 0.93 12.54 -2.14
C TRP A 83 0.41 13.15 -3.45
N ARG A 84 -0.57 12.50 -4.08
CA ARG A 84 -1.28 13.07 -5.24
C ARG A 84 -2.03 14.36 -4.90
N LEU A 85 -2.78 14.40 -3.80
CA LEU A 85 -3.58 15.58 -3.42
C LEU A 85 -2.74 16.83 -3.17
N PHE A 86 -1.50 16.65 -2.72
CA PHE A 86 -0.52 17.73 -2.55
C PHE A 86 0.32 17.95 -3.81
N ASN A 87 -0.20 17.63 -5.00
CA ASN A 87 0.47 17.82 -6.29
C ASN A 87 1.90 17.26 -6.35
N PHE A 88 2.19 16.19 -5.60
CA PHE A 88 3.50 15.57 -5.50
C PHE A 88 4.61 16.46 -4.90
N GLU A 89 4.26 17.49 -4.13
CA GLU A 89 5.19 18.54 -3.65
C GLU A 89 6.08 18.12 -2.47
N PHE A 90 5.77 17.03 -1.77
CA PHE A 90 6.57 16.54 -0.65
C PHE A 90 7.37 15.28 -0.98
N ASP A 91 8.43 15.02 -0.22
CA ASP A 91 9.23 13.82 -0.35
C ASP A 91 8.42 12.57 0.03
N LEU A 92 8.05 11.80 -1.01
CA LEU A 92 7.27 10.57 -0.84
C LEU A 92 8.05 9.50 -0.07
N LYS A 93 9.38 9.41 -0.24
CA LYS A 93 10.18 8.39 0.43
C LYS A 93 10.24 8.67 1.92
N GLU A 94 10.57 9.90 2.29
CA GLU A 94 10.66 10.29 3.70
C GLU A 94 9.31 10.10 4.40
N SER A 95 8.26 10.71 3.85
CA SER A 95 6.93 10.66 4.45
C SER A 95 6.32 9.24 4.42
N GLY A 96 6.58 8.48 3.35
CA GLY A 96 6.11 7.10 3.19
C GLY A 96 6.78 6.15 4.15
N ASN A 97 8.10 6.20 4.28
CA ASN A 97 8.84 5.36 5.23
C ASN A 97 8.41 5.66 6.67
N LYS A 98 8.28 6.94 7.04
CA LYS A 98 7.77 7.33 8.36
C LYS A 98 6.38 6.75 8.68
N MET A 99 5.49 6.72 7.69
CA MET A 99 4.15 6.13 7.84
C MET A 99 4.22 4.61 8.02
N ILE A 100 5.07 3.93 7.25
CA ILE A 100 5.30 2.49 7.38
C ILE A 100 5.90 2.14 8.75
N ASP A 101 6.88 2.90 9.24
CA ASP A 101 7.45 2.68 10.57
C ASP A 101 6.40 2.81 11.68
N SER A 102 5.51 3.80 11.54
CA SER A 102 4.39 4.00 12.46
C SER A 102 3.43 2.81 12.44
N LEU A 103 3.07 2.34 11.24
CA LEU A 103 2.24 1.15 11.07
C LEU A 103 2.89 -0.11 11.65
N LEU A 104 4.18 -0.34 11.36
CA LEU A 104 4.92 -1.48 11.88
C LEU A 104 4.96 -1.46 13.40
N THR A 105 5.12 -0.28 14.01
CA THR A 105 5.05 -0.11 15.46
C THR A 105 3.68 -0.51 16.03
N LEU A 106 2.58 -0.21 15.33
CA LEU A 106 1.23 -0.55 15.76
C LEU A 106 0.94 -2.06 15.69
N ILE A 107 1.44 -2.75 14.66
CA ILE A 107 1.13 -4.16 14.43
C ILE A 107 2.15 -5.12 15.06
N LYS A 108 3.27 -4.61 15.57
CA LYS A 108 4.29 -5.41 16.26
C LYS A 108 3.72 -6.03 17.55
N THR A 109 4.18 -7.23 17.87
CA THR A 109 3.93 -7.82 19.19
C THR A 109 4.55 -6.96 20.29
N LYS A 110 3.85 -6.82 21.42
CA LYS A 110 4.37 -6.13 22.61
C LYS A 110 5.59 -6.82 23.21
#